data_AF-A0A7V6YI06-F1
#
_entry.id   AF-A0A7V6YI06-F1
#
_cell.length_a   1.000
_cell.length_b   1.000
_cell.length_c   1.000
_cell.angle_alpha   90.00
_cell.angle_beta   90.00
_cell.angle_gamma   90.00
#
_symmetry.space_group_name_H-M   'P 1'
#
loop_
_entity.id
_entity.type
_entity.pdbx_description
1 polymer ?
#
loop_
_entity_poly.entity_id
_entity_poly.type
_entity_poly.pdbx_seq_one_letter_code
_entity_poly.pdbx_strand_id
1 'polypeptide(L)'
;KLLALTATATPAVQEDILAKLEMENPYRVVASSNRPNLFFSVQPVSREGDKLAALQKMLAGERGCGIIYTGTRRDCEFLAKWLRRELRLPVLHYHAGMSPQERTAAQERFAAGEVPLIVATNAFGMGINKEDIRFVIHYTLPGSLEAYYQEVGRAGRDGRPAWSLLLYAPRDRGLQEFLIRQETVTENDARRLSAYIEIRRQGDRAILKLEDMAGLDLEETKLRFLLSEMEQRGLIRSVERTPEAIGVLITGTFRREHWQAIARQSQRLAEEKRKKLAVMVDYAAKRQCRRETILRYFGEEKPGPAGPCCDVCQGI
;
A
#
# COMPACT_ATOMS: atom_id res chain seq x y z
N LYS A 1 -8.94 -23.61 -18.90
CA LYS A 1 -9.83 -23.12 -17.80
C LYS A 1 -9.03 -22.13 -16.98
N LEU A 2 -9.53 -20.91 -16.81
CA LEU A 2 -8.85 -19.84 -16.07
C LEU A 2 -9.39 -19.77 -14.63
N LEU A 3 -8.53 -19.54 -13.65
CA LEU A 3 -8.91 -19.30 -12.26
C LEU A 3 -8.28 -17.97 -11.82
N ALA A 4 -9.11 -17.03 -11.36
CA ALA A 4 -8.69 -15.75 -10.81
C ALA A 4 -8.97 -15.71 -9.29
N LEU A 5 -7.96 -15.37 -8.49
CA LEU A 5 -8.04 -15.33 -7.02
C LEU A 5 -7.64 -13.94 -6.52
N THR A 6 -8.44 -13.36 -5.63
CA THR A 6 -8.16 -12.06 -5.00
C THR A 6 -8.72 -12.03 -3.58
N ALA A 7 -8.04 -11.33 -2.68
CA ALA A 7 -8.44 -11.20 -1.27
C ALA A 7 -9.30 -9.96 -0.99
N THR A 8 -9.15 -8.91 -1.80
CA THR A 8 -9.82 -7.61 -1.59
C THR A 8 -10.21 -7.02 -2.95
N ALA A 9 -11.40 -7.35 -3.42
CA ALA A 9 -11.94 -6.84 -4.67
C ALA A 9 -13.34 -6.28 -4.47
N THR A 10 -13.48 -4.95 -4.58
CA THR A 10 -14.77 -4.30 -4.67
C THR A 10 -15.53 -4.79 -5.90
N PRO A 11 -16.86 -4.63 -5.98
CA PRO A 11 -17.64 -5.04 -7.15
C PRO A 11 -17.06 -4.50 -8.47
N ALA A 12 -16.66 -3.22 -8.51
CA ALA A 12 -16.04 -2.62 -9.69
C ALA A 12 -14.70 -3.29 -10.07
N VAL A 13 -13.88 -3.68 -9.09
CA VAL A 13 -12.62 -4.40 -9.34
C VAL A 13 -12.88 -5.82 -9.82
N GLN A 14 -13.93 -6.49 -9.33
CA GLN A 14 -14.33 -7.80 -9.83
C GLN A 14 -14.67 -7.72 -11.32
N GLU A 15 -15.52 -6.76 -11.73
CA GLU A 15 -15.88 -6.58 -13.14
C GLU A 15 -14.67 -6.22 -14.02
N ASP A 16 -13.73 -5.39 -13.53
CA ASP A 16 -12.49 -5.06 -14.25
C ASP A 16 -11.60 -6.30 -14.46
N ILE A 17 -11.49 -7.19 -13.46
CA ILE A 17 -10.76 -8.45 -13.58
C ILE A 17 -11.41 -9.36 -14.63
N LEU A 18 -12.75 -9.50 -14.59
CA LEU A 18 -13.47 -10.35 -15.54
C LEU A 18 -13.32 -9.85 -16.97
N ALA A 19 -13.42 -8.54 -17.18
CA ALA A 19 -13.26 -7.91 -18.49
C ALA A 19 -11.83 -8.09 -19.04
N LYS A 20 -10.79 -7.84 -18.22
CA LYS A 20 -9.39 -7.94 -18.65
C LYS A 20 -8.92 -9.36 -18.91
N LEU A 21 -9.52 -10.33 -18.23
CA LEU A 21 -9.21 -11.74 -18.40
C LEU A 21 -10.13 -12.43 -19.42
N GLU A 22 -11.02 -11.65 -20.06
CA GLU A 22 -11.98 -12.14 -21.05
C GLU A 22 -12.78 -13.35 -20.53
N MET A 23 -13.14 -13.29 -19.23
CA MET A 23 -13.87 -14.36 -18.56
C MET A 23 -15.37 -14.23 -18.85
N GLU A 24 -15.86 -15.00 -19.82
CA GLU A 24 -17.29 -15.09 -20.13
C GLU A 24 -18.01 -16.02 -19.14
N ASN A 25 -19.08 -15.52 -18.52
CA ASN A 25 -19.95 -16.23 -17.57
C ASN A 25 -19.21 -17.10 -16.51
N PRO A 26 -18.30 -16.50 -15.71
CA PRO A 26 -17.51 -17.24 -14.73
C PRO A 26 -18.36 -17.64 -13.52
N TYR A 27 -18.07 -18.80 -12.94
CA TYR A 27 -18.59 -19.14 -11.62
C TYR A 27 -17.92 -18.25 -10.56
N ARG A 28 -18.72 -17.42 -9.87
CA ARG A 28 -18.23 -16.45 -8.88
C ARG A 28 -18.47 -16.96 -7.46
N VAL A 29 -17.40 -17.02 -6.67
CA VAL A 29 -17.48 -17.29 -5.23
C VAL A 29 -16.95 -16.07 -4.50
N VAL A 30 -17.83 -15.38 -3.76
CA VAL A 30 -17.48 -14.23 -2.94
C VAL A 30 -17.73 -14.60 -1.49
N ALA A 31 -16.66 -14.78 -0.72
CA ALA A 31 -16.76 -14.93 0.72
C ALA A 31 -17.01 -13.56 1.36
N SER A 32 -17.74 -13.53 2.49
CA SER A 32 -17.95 -12.28 3.21
C SER A 32 -16.60 -11.72 3.68
N SER A 33 -16.43 -10.41 3.48
CA SER A 33 -15.29 -9.69 4.03
C SER A 33 -15.37 -9.63 5.55
N ASN A 34 -16.56 -9.71 6.17
CA ASN A 34 -16.74 -9.43 7.58
C ASN A 34 -15.81 -10.23 8.52
N ARG A 35 -15.07 -9.51 9.35
CA ARG A 35 -14.18 -10.04 10.40
C ARG A 35 -14.76 -9.74 11.78
N PRO A 36 -15.67 -10.58 12.32
CA PRO A 36 -16.44 -10.25 13.52
C PRO A 36 -15.58 -10.13 14.78
N ASN A 37 -14.37 -10.71 14.78
CA ASN A 37 -13.44 -10.65 15.89
C ASN A 37 -12.59 -9.36 15.93
N LEU A 38 -12.65 -8.50 14.90
CA LEU A 38 -11.87 -7.27 14.80
C LEU A 38 -12.63 -6.04 15.28
N PHE A 39 -12.14 -5.35 16.30
CA PHE A 39 -12.62 -4.03 16.67
C PHE A 39 -11.99 -2.93 15.80
N PHE A 40 -12.77 -1.99 15.28
CA PHE A 40 -12.26 -0.86 14.49
C PHE A 40 -12.33 0.44 15.26
N SER A 41 -11.26 1.22 15.28
CA SER A 41 -11.25 2.54 15.92
C SER A 41 -10.46 3.57 15.12
N VAL A 42 -10.90 4.82 15.20
CA VAL A 42 -10.16 5.97 14.70
C VAL A 42 -10.02 6.97 15.83
N GLN A 43 -8.78 7.29 16.20
CA GLN A 43 -8.50 8.33 17.19
C GLN A 43 -8.08 9.60 16.45
N PRO A 44 -8.95 10.63 16.41
CA PRO A 44 -8.57 11.91 15.88
C PRO A 44 -7.54 12.57 16.80
N VAL A 45 -6.53 13.19 16.20
CA VAL A 45 -5.54 14.01 16.88
C VAL A 45 -5.48 15.39 16.23
N SER A 46 -5.18 16.42 17.03
CA SER A 46 -5.15 17.80 16.55
C SER A 46 -3.96 18.05 15.62
N ARG A 47 -2.79 17.52 15.99
CA ARG A 47 -1.53 17.68 15.27
C ARG A 47 -0.81 16.34 15.13
N GLU A 48 0.05 16.25 14.14
CA GLU A 48 0.89 15.08 13.92
C GLU A 48 1.81 14.78 15.13
N GLY A 49 2.28 15.82 15.83
CA GLY A 49 3.05 15.66 17.05
C GLY A 49 2.29 15.00 18.21
N ASP A 50 0.96 15.07 18.21
CA ASP A 50 0.12 14.47 19.26
C ASP A 50 -0.02 12.94 19.09
N LYS A 51 0.35 12.40 17.90
CA LYS A 51 0.26 10.97 17.60
C LYS A 51 1.15 10.13 18.50
N LEU A 52 2.33 10.62 18.90
CA LEU A 52 3.22 9.89 19.81
C LEU A 52 2.56 9.70 21.19
N ALA A 53 1.95 10.75 21.73
CA ALA A 53 1.25 10.68 23.02
C ALA A 53 0.02 9.76 22.94
N ALA A 54 -0.75 9.84 21.85
CA ALA A 54 -1.86 8.93 21.60
C ALA A 54 -1.40 7.47 21.51
N LEU A 55 -0.34 7.20 20.72
CA LEU A 55 0.25 5.88 20.58
C LEU A 55 0.74 5.33 21.92
N GLN A 56 1.44 6.15 22.71
CA GLN A 56 1.93 5.76 24.04
C GLN A 56 0.79 5.33 24.94
N LYS A 57 -0.30 6.11 24.99
CA LYS A 57 -1.47 5.79 25.80
C LYS A 57 -2.10 4.45 25.37
N MET A 58 -2.17 4.20 24.06
CA MET A 58 -2.78 2.99 23.52
C MET A 58 -1.92 1.73 23.71
N LEU A 59 -0.59 1.87 23.69
CA LEU A 59 0.34 0.77 23.97
C LEU A 59 0.51 0.52 25.48
N ALA A 60 0.10 1.46 26.34
CA ALA A 60 0.20 1.31 27.78
C ALA A 60 -0.71 0.19 28.28
N GLY A 61 -0.12 -0.93 28.70
CA GLY A 61 -0.84 -2.10 29.21
C GLY A 61 -1.27 -3.10 28.14
N GLU A 62 -1.04 -2.80 26.85
CA GLU A 62 -1.32 -3.74 25.77
C GLU A 62 -0.31 -4.90 25.78
N ARG A 63 -0.81 -6.12 25.60
CA ARG A 63 -0.01 -7.34 25.52
C ARG A 63 -0.29 -8.05 24.21
N GLY A 64 0.75 -8.65 23.64
CA GLY A 64 0.64 -9.48 22.44
C GLY A 64 1.29 -8.88 21.21
N CYS A 65 1.16 -9.59 20.09
CA CYS A 65 1.86 -9.23 18.87
C CYS A 65 1.13 -8.13 18.10
N GLY A 66 1.85 -7.15 17.55
CA GLY A 66 1.25 -6.03 16.88
C GLY A 66 2.06 -5.49 15.70
N ILE A 67 1.36 -4.81 14.80
CA ILE A 67 1.96 -4.10 13.66
C ILE A 67 1.63 -2.61 13.78
N ILE A 68 2.61 -1.74 13.57
CA ILE A 68 2.41 -0.30 13.46
C ILE A 68 2.80 0.15 12.04
N TYR A 69 1.84 0.59 11.24
CA TYR A 69 2.07 1.08 9.89
C TYR A 69 2.40 2.58 9.86
N THR A 70 3.47 2.93 9.14
CA THR A 70 3.91 4.31 8.87
C THR A 70 3.99 4.58 7.37
N GLY A 71 3.89 5.85 6.96
CA GLY A 71 3.90 6.25 5.55
C GLY A 71 5.28 6.34 4.91
N THR A 72 6.35 6.52 5.69
CA THR A 72 7.71 6.69 5.17
C THR A 72 8.73 5.78 5.87
N ARG A 73 9.84 5.50 5.18
CA ARG A 73 10.98 4.74 5.74
C ARG A 73 11.57 5.44 6.96
N ARG A 74 11.71 6.76 6.86
CA ARG A 74 12.19 7.62 7.95
C ARG A 74 11.31 7.51 9.19
N ASP A 75 9.99 7.58 9.04
CA ASP A 75 9.07 7.47 10.17
C ASP A 75 9.06 6.06 10.76
N CYS A 76 9.22 5.04 9.92
CA CYS A 76 9.35 3.64 10.34
C CYS A 76 10.54 3.45 11.28
N GLU A 77 11.73 3.90 10.87
CA GLU A 77 12.95 3.84 11.68
C GLU A 77 12.86 4.71 12.94
N PHE A 78 12.39 5.95 12.79
CA PHE A 78 12.21 6.90 13.89
C PHE A 78 11.31 6.32 14.96
N LEU A 79 10.12 5.83 14.58
CA LEU A 79 9.13 5.35 15.51
C LEU A 79 9.60 4.08 16.22
N ALA A 80 10.23 3.14 15.51
CA ALA A 80 10.82 1.95 16.13
C ALA A 80 11.93 2.31 17.14
N LYS A 81 12.78 3.29 16.80
CA LYS A 81 13.80 3.81 17.74
C LYS A 81 13.17 4.46 18.96
N TRP A 82 12.14 5.28 18.76
CA TRP A 82 11.41 5.96 19.83
C TRP A 82 10.74 4.95 20.78
N LEU A 83 10.02 3.95 20.26
CA LEU A 83 9.37 2.90 21.05
C LEU A 83 10.36 2.10 21.90
N ARG A 84 11.53 1.75 21.34
CA ARG A 84 12.60 1.06 22.08
C ARG A 84 13.19 1.93 23.19
N ARG A 85 13.38 3.22 22.94
CA ARG A 85 14.05 4.13 23.87
C ARG A 85 13.12 4.61 24.99
N GLU A 86 11.96 5.14 24.62
CA GLU A 86 11.04 5.79 25.56
C GLU A 86 10.13 4.78 26.27
N LEU A 87 9.61 3.78 25.54
CA LEU A 87 8.66 2.81 26.10
C LEU A 87 9.32 1.47 26.49
N ARG A 88 10.62 1.32 26.22
CA ARG A 88 11.39 0.08 26.49
C ARG A 88 10.76 -1.17 25.88
N LEU A 89 10.04 -1.01 24.76
CA LEU A 89 9.41 -2.12 24.07
C LEU A 89 10.40 -2.82 23.12
N PRO A 90 10.40 -4.16 23.04
CA PRO A 90 11.11 -4.89 21.99
C PRO A 90 10.38 -4.67 20.65
N VAL A 91 11.03 -3.97 19.72
CA VAL A 91 10.42 -3.55 18.45
C VAL A 91 11.39 -3.74 17.28
N LEU A 92 10.89 -4.32 16.18
CA LEU A 92 11.55 -4.36 14.87
C LEU A 92 11.05 -3.22 13.97
N HIS A 93 11.80 -2.91 12.92
CA HIS A 93 11.32 -2.06 11.82
C HIS A 93 11.43 -2.82 10.50
N TYR A 94 10.58 -2.49 9.54
CA TYR A 94 10.57 -3.13 8.22
C TYR A 94 10.15 -2.16 7.12
N HIS A 95 11.02 -1.98 6.12
CA HIS A 95 10.70 -1.21 4.92
C HIS A 95 11.53 -1.63 3.71
N ALA A 96 11.10 -1.19 2.52
CA ALA A 96 11.75 -1.53 1.25
C ALA A 96 13.20 -1.02 1.09
N GLY A 97 13.64 -0.07 1.92
CA GLY A 97 15.03 0.40 1.93
C GLY A 97 16.03 -0.48 2.70
N MET A 98 15.57 -1.49 3.44
CA MET A 98 16.45 -2.45 4.13
C MET A 98 17.02 -3.46 3.14
N SER A 99 18.20 -4.02 3.45
CA SER A 99 18.76 -5.11 2.65
C SER A 99 17.83 -6.33 2.64
N PRO A 100 17.86 -7.18 1.59
CA PRO A 100 17.09 -8.42 1.56
C PRO A 100 17.31 -9.31 2.80
N GLN A 101 18.54 -9.38 3.30
CA GLN A 101 18.92 -10.16 4.48
C GLN A 101 18.28 -9.61 5.75
N GLU A 102 18.35 -8.29 5.97
CA GLU A 102 17.71 -7.66 7.14
C GLU A 102 16.19 -7.79 7.13
N ARG A 103 15.56 -7.67 5.95
CA ARG A 103 14.11 -7.87 5.81
C ARG A 103 13.70 -9.30 6.16
N THR A 104 14.45 -10.29 5.67
CA THR A 104 14.21 -11.71 5.94
C THR A 104 14.33 -11.98 7.44
N ALA A 105 15.43 -11.55 8.06
CA ALA A 105 15.67 -11.73 9.49
C ALA A 105 14.58 -11.04 10.35
N ALA A 106 14.16 -9.82 10.00
CA ALA A 106 13.09 -9.13 10.73
C ALA A 106 11.75 -9.86 10.61
N GLN A 107 11.42 -10.37 9.42
CA GLN A 107 10.19 -11.12 9.18
C GLN A 107 10.16 -12.44 9.95
N GLU A 108 11.25 -13.20 9.94
CA GLU A 108 11.38 -14.48 10.64
C GLU A 108 11.24 -14.31 12.15
N ARG A 109 11.95 -13.34 12.74
CA ARG A 109 11.91 -13.07 14.18
C ARG A 109 10.53 -12.61 14.65
N PHE A 110 9.85 -11.78 13.85
CA PHE A 110 8.47 -11.39 14.15
C PHE A 110 7.51 -12.58 14.03
N ALA A 111 7.63 -13.39 12.96
CA ALA A 111 6.80 -14.58 12.75
C ALA A 111 6.95 -15.60 13.89
N ALA A 112 8.18 -15.85 14.31
CA ALA A 112 8.53 -16.74 15.42
C ALA A 112 8.08 -16.21 16.80
N GLY A 113 7.66 -14.94 16.90
CA GLY A 113 7.25 -14.32 18.16
C GLY A 113 8.42 -13.90 19.06
N GLU A 114 9.66 -13.90 18.57
CA GLU A 114 10.82 -13.42 19.33
C GLU A 114 10.70 -11.92 19.66
N VAL A 115 10.11 -11.15 18.75
CA VAL A 115 9.83 -9.73 18.94
C VAL A 115 8.34 -9.49 18.68
N PRO A 116 7.57 -9.01 19.67
CA PRO A 116 6.13 -8.90 19.56
C PRO A 116 5.66 -7.73 18.69
N LEU A 117 6.50 -6.70 18.48
CA LEU A 117 6.09 -5.49 17.78
C LEU A 117 6.97 -5.23 16.57
N ILE A 118 6.32 -4.87 15.46
CA ILE A 118 7.01 -4.44 14.24
C ILE A 118 6.40 -3.13 13.74
N VAL A 119 7.25 -2.13 13.51
CA VAL A 119 6.88 -0.92 12.78
C VAL A 119 7.20 -1.14 11.32
N ALA A 120 6.30 -0.80 10.41
CA ALA A 120 6.51 -1.09 9.00
C ALA A 120 5.88 -0.06 8.06
N THR A 121 6.41 0.03 6.85
CA THR A 121 5.65 0.63 5.73
C THR A 121 4.77 -0.42 5.05
N ASN A 122 4.00 0.00 4.05
CA ASN A 122 3.19 -0.89 3.20
C ASN A 122 3.98 -2.04 2.51
N ALA A 123 5.32 -2.00 2.54
CA ALA A 123 6.17 -3.08 2.07
C ALA A 123 6.04 -4.36 2.93
N PHE A 124 5.58 -4.23 4.17
CA PHE A 124 5.35 -5.35 5.08
C PHE A 124 3.95 -5.91 4.84
N GLY A 125 3.85 -6.89 3.93
CA GLY A 125 2.55 -7.46 3.67
C GLY A 125 2.43 -8.76 2.88
N MET A 126 3.39 -9.07 2.01
CA MET A 126 3.42 -10.36 1.33
C MET A 126 4.14 -11.39 2.21
N GLY A 127 3.54 -12.56 2.43
CA GLY A 127 4.21 -13.70 3.07
C GLY A 127 4.20 -13.75 4.61
N ILE A 128 3.56 -12.80 5.30
CA ILE A 128 3.38 -12.90 6.77
C ILE A 128 2.19 -13.81 7.05
N ASN A 129 2.47 -15.00 7.58
CA ASN A 129 1.48 -15.91 8.11
C ASN A 129 1.64 -16.05 9.63
N LYS A 130 1.30 -14.99 10.36
CA LYS A 130 1.24 -14.99 11.83
C LYS A 130 -0.22 -14.84 12.25
N GLU A 131 -0.76 -15.84 12.93
CA GLU A 131 -2.19 -15.92 13.21
C GLU A 131 -2.63 -15.08 14.41
N ASP A 132 -1.68 -14.86 15.33
CA ASP A 132 -1.88 -14.32 16.67
C ASP A 132 -1.56 -12.81 16.80
N ILE A 133 -1.67 -12.06 15.71
CA ILE A 133 -1.55 -10.59 15.74
C ILE A 133 -2.79 -10.00 16.45
N ARG A 134 -2.57 -9.29 17.56
CA ARG A 134 -3.63 -8.72 18.41
C ARG A 134 -4.05 -7.33 18.02
N PHE A 135 -3.14 -6.55 17.45
CA PHE A 135 -3.47 -5.21 17.02
C PHE A 135 -2.72 -4.75 15.78
N VAL A 136 -3.38 -3.88 15.02
CA VAL A 136 -2.80 -3.14 13.90
C VAL A 136 -3.06 -1.66 14.11
N ILE A 137 -2.00 -0.87 14.19
CA ILE A 137 -2.08 0.58 14.36
C ILE A 137 -1.59 1.26 13.09
N HIS A 138 -2.40 2.15 12.53
CA HIS A 138 -2.01 3.04 11.46
C HIS A 138 -1.59 4.37 12.08
N TYR A 139 -0.27 4.57 12.20
CA TYR A 139 0.30 5.85 12.63
C TYR A 139 0.18 6.90 11.51
N THR A 140 0.14 6.45 10.26
CA THR A 140 -0.08 7.29 9.08
C THR A 140 -1.35 6.84 8.36
N LEU A 141 -2.13 7.80 7.87
CA LEU A 141 -3.31 7.55 7.04
C LEU A 141 -2.94 6.72 5.79
N PRO A 142 -3.58 5.56 5.57
CA PRO A 142 -3.44 4.78 4.33
C PRO A 142 -3.92 5.55 3.09
N GLY A 143 -3.40 5.18 1.93
CA GLY A 143 -3.78 5.80 0.65
C GLY A 143 -5.18 5.43 0.15
N SER A 144 -5.78 4.36 0.68
CA SER A 144 -7.13 3.93 0.35
C SER A 144 -7.75 3.04 1.43
N LEU A 145 -9.06 2.86 1.37
CA LEU A 145 -9.78 1.97 2.30
C LEU A 145 -9.45 0.50 2.07
N GLU A 146 -9.14 0.09 0.83
CA GLU A 146 -8.66 -1.27 0.53
C GLU A 146 -7.32 -1.56 1.18
N ALA A 147 -6.36 -0.63 1.08
CA ALA A 147 -5.05 -0.77 1.70
C ALA A 147 -5.19 -0.89 3.23
N TYR A 148 -5.95 0.03 3.84
CA TYR A 148 -6.28 -0.03 5.26
C TYR A 148 -6.86 -1.39 5.65
N TYR A 149 -7.86 -1.87 4.90
CA TYR A 149 -8.56 -3.09 5.24
C TYR A 149 -7.70 -4.35 5.09
N GLN A 150 -6.88 -4.42 4.04
CA GLN A 150 -5.93 -5.50 3.83
C GLN A 150 -4.89 -5.56 4.96
N GLU A 151 -4.42 -4.40 5.41
CA GLU A 151 -3.46 -4.25 6.51
C GLU A 151 -4.06 -4.65 7.85
N VAL A 152 -5.26 -4.16 8.19
CA VAL A 152 -6.00 -4.56 9.40
C VAL A 152 -6.35 -6.05 9.39
N GLY A 153 -6.64 -6.61 8.22
CA GLY A 153 -6.98 -8.04 8.05
C GLY A 153 -5.88 -9.02 8.49
N ARG A 154 -4.68 -8.54 8.78
CA ARG A 154 -3.58 -9.33 9.37
C ARG A 154 -3.83 -9.69 10.83
N ALA A 155 -4.60 -8.89 11.55
CA ALA A 155 -4.93 -9.14 12.93
C ALA A 155 -5.95 -10.28 13.08
N GLY A 156 -5.88 -11.00 14.19
CA GLY A 156 -6.90 -11.96 14.64
C GLY A 156 -7.22 -13.04 13.62
N ARG A 157 -6.22 -13.60 12.94
CA ARG A 157 -6.44 -14.70 11.98
C ARG A 157 -6.76 -16.02 12.67
N ASP A 158 -6.33 -16.17 13.92
CA ASP A 158 -6.76 -17.22 14.86
C ASP A 158 -8.23 -17.09 15.32
N GLY A 159 -8.98 -16.10 14.81
CA GLY A 159 -10.37 -15.84 15.16
C GLY A 159 -10.57 -15.21 16.55
N ARG A 160 -9.50 -15.01 17.33
CA ARG A 160 -9.59 -14.39 18.66
C ARG A 160 -9.76 -12.87 18.55
N PRO A 161 -10.26 -12.21 19.61
CA PRO A 161 -10.38 -10.76 19.61
C PRO A 161 -9.07 -10.06 19.25
N ALA A 162 -9.19 -9.10 18.36
CA ALA A 162 -8.11 -8.21 17.96
C ALA A 162 -8.69 -6.85 17.60
N TRP A 163 -7.84 -5.82 17.52
CA TRP A 163 -8.31 -4.46 17.29
C TRP A 163 -7.43 -3.71 16.29
N SER A 164 -8.02 -2.67 15.71
CA SER A 164 -7.30 -1.74 14.84
C SER A 164 -7.53 -0.31 15.31
N LEU A 165 -6.49 0.50 15.14
CA LEU A 165 -6.50 1.91 15.48
C LEU A 165 -5.88 2.72 14.35
N LEU A 166 -6.61 3.71 13.86
CA LEU A 166 -6.08 4.73 12.98
C LEU A 166 -5.88 6.02 13.77
N LEU A 167 -4.63 6.49 13.86
CA LEU A 167 -4.31 7.82 14.37
C LEU A 167 -4.46 8.83 13.24
N TYR A 168 -5.49 9.68 13.30
CA TYR A 168 -5.84 10.57 12.21
C TYR A 168 -5.65 12.05 12.55
N ALA A 169 -4.77 12.73 11.83
CA ALA A 169 -4.69 14.19 11.81
C ALA A 169 -5.25 14.73 10.49
N PRO A 170 -5.97 15.87 10.47
CA PRO A 170 -6.49 16.45 9.21
C PRO A 170 -5.42 16.69 8.13
N ARG A 171 -4.17 16.95 8.54
CA ARG A 171 -3.03 17.19 7.63
C ARG A 171 -2.45 15.91 7.01
N ASP A 172 -2.83 14.72 7.49
CA ASP A 172 -2.29 13.44 6.99
C ASP A 172 -2.55 13.21 5.50
N ARG A 173 -3.63 13.80 4.97
CA ARG A 173 -3.94 13.78 3.54
C ARG A 173 -2.79 14.30 2.68
N GLY A 174 -2.04 15.30 3.17
CA GLY A 174 -0.96 15.94 2.41
C GLY A 174 0.17 14.98 2.05
N LEU A 175 0.51 14.03 2.92
CA LEU A 175 1.53 13.01 2.61
C LEU A 175 1.07 12.10 1.47
N GLN A 176 -0.17 11.61 1.53
CA GLN A 176 -0.71 10.75 0.46
C GLN A 176 -0.83 11.50 -0.87
N GLU A 177 -1.23 12.78 -0.86
CA GLU A 177 -1.24 13.60 -2.08
C GLU A 177 0.16 13.85 -2.64
N PHE A 178 1.14 14.06 -1.77
CA PHE A 178 2.55 14.16 -2.18
C PHE A 178 3.04 12.88 -2.84
N LEU A 179 2.76 11.71 -2.25
CA LEU A 179 3.13 10.40 -2.82
C LEU A 179 2.46 10.18 -4.19
N ILE A 180 1.17 10.47 -4.33
CA ILE A 180 0.46 10.38 -5.61
C ILE A 180 1.14 11.27 -6.67
N ARG A 181 1.54 12.49 -6.29
CA ARG A 181 2.21 13.42 -7.21
C ARG A 181 3.61 12.92 -7.60
N GLN A 182 4.38 12.38 -6.67
CA GLN A 182 5.70 11.79 -6.95
C GLN A 182 5.61 10.61 -7.92
N GLU A 183 4.58 9.79 -7.80
CA GLU A 183 4.34 8.65 -8.70
C GLU A 183 3.76 9.04 -10.06
N THR A 184 3.28 10.28 -10.23
CA THR A 184 2.68 10.74 -11.48
C THR A 184 3.76 11.04 -12.51
N VAL A 185 3.58 10.48 -13.71
CA VAL A 185 4.49 10.60 -14.85
C VAL A 185 3.97 11.66 -15.82
N THR A 186 4.87 12.52 -16.28
CA THR A 186 4.59 13.59 -17.25
C THR A 186 4.97 13.21 -18.68
N GLU A 187 4.49 13.97 -19.67
CA GLU A 187 4.92 13.82 -21.08
C GLU A 187 6.45 13.98 -21.20
N ASN A 188 7.02 14.89 -20.41
CA ASN A 188 8.44 15.16 -20.41
C ASN A 188 9.27 14.01 -19.82
N ASP A 189 8.75 13.31 -18.80
CA ASP A 189 9.39 12.11 -18.24
C ASP A 189 9.48 11.00 -19.30
N ALA A 190 8.38 10.75 -20.01
CA ALA A 190 8.34 9.78 -21.12
C ALA A 190 9.27 10.17 -22.27
N ARG A 191 9.33 11.46 -22.62
CA ARG A 191 10.24 12.00 -23.63
C ARG A 191 11.71 11.83 -23.22
N ARG A 192 12.07 12.13 -21.97
CA ARG A 192 13.44 11.98 -21.44
C ARG A 192 13.90 10.53 -21.51
N LEU A 193 13.06 9.59 -21.06
CA LEU A 193 13.39 8.16 -21.14
C LEU A 193 13.54 7.70 -22.60
N SER A 194 12.63 8.12 -23.48
CA SER A 194 12.72 7.78 -24.91
C SER A 194 14.00 8.31 -25.56
N ALA A 195 14.37 9.57 -25.27
CA ALA A 195 15.61 10.16 -25.77
C ALA A 195 16.84 9.43 -25.23
N TYR A 196 16.84 9.07 -23.94
CA TYR A 196 17.91 8.28 -23.34
C TYR A 196 18.05 6.90 -23.99
N ILE A 197 16.93 6.21 -24.26
CA ILE A 197 16.92 4.93 -24.99
C ILE A 197 17.54 5.08 -26.38
N GLU A 198 17.13 6.10 -27.16
CA GLU A 198 17.66 6.33 -28.50
C GLU A 198 19.15 6.71 -28.50
N ILE A 199 19.62 7.49 -27.51
CA ILE A 199 21.04 7.83 -27.36
C ILE A 199 21.90 6.58 -27.07
N ARG A 200 21.36 5.64 -26.28
CA ARG A 200 22.05 4.41 -25.88
C ARG A 200 21.78 3.24 -26.83
N ARG A 201 21.08 3.49 -27.93
CA ARG A 201 20.70 2.47 -28.90
C ARG A 201 21.92 1.93 -29.65
N GLN A 202 22.02 0.61 -29.70
CA GLN A 202 22.97 -0.15 -30.52
C GLN A 202 22.17 -1.17 -31.34
N GLY A 203 21.94 -0.86 -32.61
CA GLY A 203 21.01 -1.63 -33.45
C GLY A 203 19.57 -1.49 -32.97
N ASP A 204 18.95 -2.58 -32.55
CA ASP A 204 17.61 -2.63 -31.96
C ASP A 204 17.62 -2.72 -30.43
N ARG A 205 18.78 -2.61 -29.77
CA ARG A 205 18.91 -2.78 -28.32
C ARG A 205 19.35 -1.50 -27.64
N ALA A 206 18.94 -1.32 -26.38
CA ALA A 206 19.52 -0.32 -25.49
C ALA A 206 19.68 -0.89 -24.08
N ILE A 207 20.74 -0.47 -23.39
CA ILE A 207 20.99 -0.81 -21.98
C ILE A 207 20.75 0.44 -21.14
N LEU A 208 19.78 0.35 -20.24
CA LEU A 208 19.42 1.42 -19.33
C LEU A 208 20.09 1.19 -18.00
N LYS A 209 21.13 1.97 -17.71
CA LYS A 209 21.80 1.89 -16.42
C LYS A 209 20.97 2.61 -15.37
N LEU A 210 20.72 1.96 -14.24
CA LEU A 210 19.87 2.52 -13.19
C LEU A 210 20.52 3.74 -12.51
N GLU A 211 21.85 3.81 -12.48
CA GLU A 211 22.60 4.98 -12.00
C GLU A 211 22.31 6.25 -12.81
N ASP A 212 22.06 6.12 -14.12
CA ASP A 212 21.77 7.26 -15.01
C ASP A 212 20.36 7.84 -14.77
N MET A 213 19.45 7.04 -14.19
CA MET A 213 18.03 7.40 -14.02
C MET A 213 17.85 8.54 -13.01
N ALA A 214 18.73 8.62 -12.01
CA ALA A 214 18.76 9.73 -11.06
C ALA A 214 19.01 11.06 -11.77
N GLY A 215 19.87 11.09 -12.79
CA GLY A 215 20.15 12.28 -13.61
C GLY A 215 18.98 12.71 -14.50
N LEU A 216 18.01 11.81 -14.75
CA LEU A 216 16.80 12.09 -15.51
C LEU A 216 15.61 12.52 -14.64
N ASP A 217 15.79 12.56 -13.31
CA ASP A 217 14.71 12.74 -12.33
C ASP A 217 13.62 11.65 -12.45
N LEU A 218 14.05 10.44 -12.81
CA LEU A 218 13.19 9.27 -12.95
C LEU A 218 13.42 8.32 -11.78
N GLU A 219 12.65 8.53 -10.72
CA GLU A 219 12.58 7.59 -9.61
C GLU A 219 12.15 6.19 -10.09
N GLU A 220 12.52 5.16 -9.33
CA GLU A 220 12.30 3.76 -9.69
C GLU A 220 10.83 3.44 -10.04
N THR A 221 9.88 4.02 -9.31
CA THR A 221 8.44 3.82 -9.56
C THR A 221 8.01 4.42 -10.90
N LYS A 222 8.49 5.63 -11.23
CA LYS A 222 8.21 6.28 -12.53
C LYS A 222 8.84 5.48 -13.67
N LEU A 223 10.09 5.02 -13.50
CA LEU A 223 10.78 4.23 -14.50
C LEU A 223 10.03 2.93 -14.80
N ARG A 224 9.63 2.18 -13.75
CA ARG A 224 8.85 0.93 -13.93
C ARG A 224 7.54 1.20 -14.65
N PHE A 225 6.83 2.26 -14.30
CA PHE A 225 5.58 2.66 -14.97
C PHE A 225 5.83 2.98 -16.46
N LEU A 226 6.84 3.81 -16.74
CA LEU A 226 7.20 4.20 -18.10
C LEU A 226 7.56 2.99 -18.97
N LEU A 227 8.41 2.09 -18.47
CA LEU A 227 8.81 0.88 -19.20
C LEU A 227 7.60 -0.01 -19.47
N SER A 228 6.74 -0.24 -18.47
CA SER A 228 5.51 -1.02 -18.62
C SER A 228 4.58 -0.42 -19.68
N GLU A 229 4.37 0.89 -19.67
CA GLU A 229 3.51 1.56 -20.66
C GLU A 229 4.12 1.57 -22.06
N MET A 230 5.43 1.72 -22.19
CA MET A 230 6.11 1.64 -23.48
C MET A 230 6.03 0.22 -24.06
N GLU A 231 6.16 -0.80 -23.21
CA GLU A 231 6.05 -2.21 -23.61
C GLU A 231 4.63 -2.59 -24.03
N GLN A 232 3.60 -2.18 -23.27
CA GLN A 232 2.20 -2.39 -23.65
C GLN A 232 1.82 -1.73 -24.99
N ARG A 233 2.54 -0.68 -25.38
CA ARG A 233 2.36 0.04 -26.64
C ARG A 233 3.24 -0.49 -27.78
N GLY A 234 4.01 -1.56 -27.53
CA GLY A 234 4.90 -2.15 -28.52
C GLY A 234 6.06 -1.25 -28.92
N LEU A 235 6.45 -0.29 -28.08
CA LEU A 235 7.61 0.59 -28.34
C LEU A 235 8.91 -0.09 -27.95
N ILE A 236 8.87 -0.87 -26.87
CA ILE A 236 9.98 -1.65 -26.38
C ILE A 236 9.52 -3.05 -25.96
N ARG A 237 10.49 -3.95 -25.73
CA ARG A 237 10.31 -5.18 -24.99
C ARG A 237 11.44 -5.32 -23.97
N SER A 238 11.10 -5.60 -22.71
CA SER A 238 12.10 -5.84 -21.66
C SER A 238 12.74 -7.22 -21.88
N VAL A 239 14.07 -7.30 -21.94
CA VAL A 239 14.78 -8.58 -22.19
C VAL A 239 15.70 -9.03 -21.08
N GLU A 240 16.29 -8.11 -20.34
CA GLU A 240 17.20 -8.43 -19.25
C GLU A 240 17.03 -7.43 -18.11
N ARG A 241 17.08 -7.91 -16.88
CA ARG A 241 17.02 -7.04 -15.70
C ARG A 241 18.00 -7.53 -14.65
N THR A 242 19.00 -6.70 -14.38
CA THR A 242 19.92 -6.87 -13.27
C THR A 242 19.65 -5.79 -12.20
N PRO A 243 20.27 -5.88 -11.01
CA PRO A 243 20.20 -4.82 -10.02
C PRO A 243 20.80 -3.47 -10.49
N GLU A 244 21.62 -3.47 -11.55
CA GLU A 244 22.34 -2.30 -12.05
C GLU A 244 21.78 -1.76 -13.38
N ALA A 245 21.14 -2.61 -14.18
CA ALA A 245 20.70 -2.25 -15.52
C ALA A 245 19.44 -2.98 -16.01
N ILE A 246 18.78 -2.38 -16.99
CA ILE A 246 17.64 -2.94 -17.71
C ILE A 246 17.97 -2.95 -19.21
N GLY A 247 18.02 -4.13 -19.81
CA GLY A 247 18.12 -4.31 -21.26
C GLY A 247 16.75 -4.24 -21.91
N VAL A 248 16.62 -3.43 -22.97
CA VAL A 248 15.39 -3.29 -23.76
C VAL A 248 15.66 -3.51 -25.25
N LEU A 249 14.73 -4.17 -25.93
CA LEU A 249 14.63 -4.19 -27.39
C LEU A 249 13.69 -3.06 -27.83
N ILE A 250 14.07 -2.30 -28.83
CA ILE A 250 13.29 -1.21 -29.41
C ILE A 250 12.50 -1.78 -30.59
N THR A 251 11.20 -1.91 -30.41
CA THR A 251 10.28 -2.53 -31.38
C THR A 251 9.46 -1.51 -32.16
N GLY A 252 9.40 -0.26 -31.69
CA GLY A 252 8.64 0.82 -32.32
C GLY A 252 9.39 2.15 -32.32
N THR A 253 8.76 3.18 -32.88
CA THR A 253 9.31 4.55 -32.91
C THR A 253 8.70 5.39 -31.79
N PHE A 254 9.54 6.05 -31.00
CA PHE A 254 9.07 7.00 -29.99
C PHE A 254 8.56 8.28 -30.67
N ARG A 255 7.32 8.66 -30.36
CA ARG A 255 6.64 9.82 -30.94
C ARG A 255 5.84 10.53 -29.87
N ARG A 256 5.49 11.78 -30.15
CA ARG A 256 4.77 12.63 -29.19
C ARG A 256 3.42 12.05 -28.79
N GLU A 257 2.70 11.42 -29.72
CA GLU A 257 1.41 10.77 -29.41
C GLU A 257 1.55 9.70 -28.31
N HIS A 258 2.67 8.97 -28.29
CA HIS A 258 2.96 7.96 -27.27
C HIS A 258 3.18 8.61 -25.90
N TRP A 259 4.04 9.63 -25.82
CA TRP A 259 4.33 10.32 -24.55
C TRP A 259 3.08 10.94 -23.93
N GLN A 260 2.23 11.56 -24.77
CA GLN A 260 0.95 12.11 -24.34
C GLN A 260 0.00 11.03 -23.83
N ALA A 261 -0.06 9.88 -24.49
CA ALA A 261 -0.91 8.77 -24.06
C ALA A 261 -0.45 8.19 -22.70
N ILE A 262 0.87 8.02 -22.51
CA ILE A 262 1.47 7.59 -21.24
C ILE A 262 1.15 8.58 -20.12
N ALA A 263 1.32 9.88 -20.36
CA ALA A 263 1.03 10.92 -19.39
C ALA A 263 -0.46 10.95 -19.01
N ARG A 264 -1.36 10.88 -20.00
CA ARG A 264 -2.82 10.79 -19.76
C ARG A 264 -3.20 9.58 -18.91
N GLN A 265 -2.59 8.43 -19.19
CA GLN A 265 -2.83 7.21 -18.42
C GLN A 265 -2.33 7.35 -16.98
N SER A 266 -1.14 7.94 -16.76
CA SER A 266 -0.63 8.22 -15.42
C SER A 266 -1.54 9.20 -14.65
N GLN A 267 -2.02 10.26 -15.32
CA GLN A 267 -2.96 11.21 -14.73
C GLN A 267 -4.28 10.56 -14.32
N ARG A 268 -4.84 9.68 -15.15
CA ARG A 268 -6.06 8.92 -14.85
C ARG A 268 -5.89 8.08 -13.58
N LEU A 269 -4.79 7.33 -13.48
CA LEU A 269 -4.48 6.53 -12.29
C LEU A 269 -4.28 7.39 -11.05
N ALA A 270 -3.64 8.56 -11.18
CA ALA A 270 -3.47 9.50 -10.09
C ALA A 270 -4.82 10.07 -9.61
N GLU A 271 -5.75 10.35 -10.52
CA GLU A 271 -7.12 10.77 -10.17
C GLU A 271 -7.90 9.67 -9.45
N GLU A 272 -7.81 8.42 -9.93
CA GLU A 272 -8.40 7.26 -9.25
C GLU A 272 -7.86 7.09 -7.83
N LYS A 273 -6.54 7.24 -7.63
CA LYS A 273 -5.91 7.24 -6.30
C LYS A 273 -6.44 8.37 -5.41
N ARG A 274 -6.63 9.58 -5.95
CA ARG A 274 -7.21 10.71 -5.18
C ARG A 274 -8.65 10.45 -4.78
N LYS A 275 -9.46 9.83 -5.64
CA LYS A 275 -10.84 9.42 -5.32
C LYS A 275 -10.85 8.41 -4.16
N LYS A 276 -9.98 7.40 -4.22
CA LYS A 276 -9.81 6.42 -3.13
C LYS A 276 -9.32 7.05 -1.82
N LEU A 277 -8.37 7.98 -1.89
CA LEU A 277 -7.90 8.72 -0.73
C LEU A 277 -9.02 9.55 -0.09
N ALA A 278 -9.88 10.20 -0.89
CA ALA A 278 -11.02 10.95 -0.38
C ALA A 278 -11.98 10.05 0.42
N VAL A 279 -12.24 8.82 -0.05
CA VAL A 279 -13.03 7.84 0.70
C VAL A 279 -12.35 7.46 2.03
N MET A 280 -11.03 7.26 2.02
CA MET A 280 -10.28 6.95 3.25
C MET A 280 -10.29 8.09 4.27
N VAL A 281 -10.19 9.34 3.78
CA VAL A 281 -10.32 10.55 4.62
C VAL A 281 -11.73 10.64 5.21
N ASP A 282 -12.76 10.39 4.42
CA ASP A 282 -14.14 10.37 4.88
C ASP A 282 -14.37 9.29 5.95
N TYR A 283 -13.82 8.09 5.74
CA TYR A 283 -13.87 6.99 6.73
C TYR A 283 -13.24 7.41 8.07
N ALA A 284 -12.12 8.14 8.03
CA ALA A 284 -11.44 8.61 9.23
C ALA A 284 -12.17 9.78 9.92
N ALA A 285 -12.70 10.72 9.14
CA ALA A 285 -13.26 11.97 9.66
C ALA A 285 -14.72 11.85 10.13
N LYS A 286 -15.55 11.03 9.47
CA LYS A 286 -16.98 10.93 9.78
C LYS A 286 -17.22 10.03 11.00
N ARG A 287 -18.22 10.36 11.82
CA ARG A 287 -18.68 9.51 12.94
C ARG A 287 -19.79 8.56 12.47
N GLN A 288 -19.41 7.53 11.73
CA GLN A 288 -20.31 6.46 11.27
C GLN A 288 -19.81 5.10 11.75
N CYS A 289 -20.67 4.08 11.77
CA CYS A 289 -20.24 2.72 12.11
C CYS A 289 -19.11 2.26 11.18
N ARG A 290 -17.89 2.13 11.70
CA ARG A 290 -16.69 1.83 10.90
C ARG A 290 -16.85 0.53 10.11
N ARG A 291 -17.34 -0.52 10.77
CA ARG A 291 -17.58 -1.83 10.15
C ARG A 291 -18.59 -1.73 9.01
N GLU A 292 -19.69 -1.00 9.21
CA GLU A 292 -20.70 -0.82 8.18
C GLU A 292 -20.14 -0.06 6.96
N THR A 293 -19.38 1.01 7.19
CA THR A 293 -18.73 1.76 6.11
C THR A 293 -17.80 0.88 5.28
N ILE A 294 -17.00 0.04 5.94
CA ILE A 294 -16.11 -0.92 5.27
C ILE A 294 -16.92 -1.93 4.45
N LEU A 295 -17.91 -2.60 5.06
CA LEU A 295 -18.69 -3.63 4.37
C LEU A 295 -19.43 -3.06 3.17
N ARG A 296 -20.06 -1.89 3.33
CA ARG A 296 -20.73 -1.19 2.23
C ARG A 296 -19.78 -0.84 1.09
N TYR A 297 -18.54 -0.45 1.39
CA TYR A 297 -17.52 -0.20 0.37
C TYR A 297 -17.20 -1.44 -0.48
N PHE A 298 -17.25 -2.63 0.13
CA PHE A 298 -17.06 -3.91 -0.55
C PHE A 298 -18.37 -4.50 -1.12
N GLY A 299 -19.50 -3.79 -1.04
CA GLY A 299 -20.80 -4.23 -1.55
C GLY A 299 -21.54 -5.20 -0.63
N GLU A 300 -21.19 -5.23 0.65
CA GLU A 300 -21.82 -6.07 1.67
C GLU A 300 -22.66 -5.26 2.65
N GLU A 301 -23.72 -5.86 3.16
CA GLU A 301 -24.49 -5.31 4.26
C GLU A 301 -23.89 -5.73 5.61
N LYS A 302 -23.95 -4.84 6.60
CA LYS A 302 -23.50 -5.17 7.95
C LYS A 302 -24.46 -6.20 8.55
N PRO A 303 -23.98 -7.36 9.02
CA PRO A 303 -24.85 -8.29 9.75
C PRO A 303 -25.33 -7.65 11.05
N GLY A 304 -26.38 -8.23 11.65
CA GLY A 304 -26.85 -7.85 12.98
C GLY A 304 -25.74 -7.87 14.05
N PRO A 305 -26.02 -7.40 15.28
CA PRO A 305 -25.00 -7.25 16.31
C PRO A 305 -24.29 -8.59 16.60
N ALA A 306 -23.02 -8.68 16.19
CA ALA A 306 -22.17 -9.85 16.39
C ALA A 306 -20.74 -9.39 16.75
N GLY A 307 -20.38 -9.48 18.03
CA GLY A 307 -19.03 -9.21 18.53
C GLY A 307 -18.64 -7.72 18.62
N PRO A 308 -17.34 -7.43 18.88
CA PRO A 308 -16.84 -6.07 18.97
C PRO A 308 -17.00 -5.34 17.62
N CYS A 309 -17.70 -4.20 17.62
CA CYS A 309 -18.00 -3.47 16.39
C CYS A 309 -16.96 -2.38 16.08
N CYS A 310 -17.08 -1.22 16.72
CA CYS A 310 -16.17 -0.10 16.54
C CYS A 310 -16.36 0.97 17.62
N ASP A 311 -15.41 1.91 17.67
CA ASP A 311 -15.44 3.14 18.47
C ASP A 311 -16.80 3.86 18.46
N VAL A 312 -17.32 4.15 17.26
CA VAL A 312 -18.57 4.92 17.10
C VAL A 312 -19.79 4.19 17.68
N CYS A 313 -19.89 2.87 17.51
CA CYS A 313 -20.99 2.08 18.05
C CYS A 313 -20.92 1.93 19.57
N GLN A 314 -19.72 2.07 20.15
CA GLN A 314 -19.51 2.05 21.61
C GLN A 314 -19.59 3.45 22.24
N GLY A 315 -19.77 4.50 21.44
CA GLY A 315 -19.83 5.88 21.94
C GLY A 315 -18.49 6.41 22.46
N ILE A 316 -17.37 5.81 22.05
CA ILE A 316 -16.02 6.23 22.40
C ILE A 316 -15.35 7.01 21.25
#